data_AF-H1VPA4-F1
#
_entry.id   AF-H1VPA4-F1
#
_cell.length_a   1.000
_cell.length_b   1.000
_cell.length_c   1.000
_cell.angle_alpha   90.00
_cell.angle_beta   90.00
_cell.angle_gamma   90.00
#
_symmetry.space_group_name_H-M   'P 1'
#
loop_
_entity.id
_entity.type
_entity.pdbx_description
1 polymer ?
#
loop_
_entity_poly.entity_id
_entity_poly.type
_entity_poly.pdbx_seq_one_letter_code
_entity_poly.pdbx_strand_id
1 'polypeptide(L)'
;WPILLQCVVSYITAGWPASGIYVLENTGVQFANARGNLTLQNPFYLNHTTLRRLGVNVLQAPALLSFSQMQNTFLHEAHANGWPYYFYSHQDVLVFSFEDGPDDRHRPGDRAWEYYDDADRNEGARPAAAGQPGYRTIYENCLRDLNTTLARGERWGFRWYQYDHLTLVNRDAMDAIGGWDSLIPYYATDCDMNARLTMDGWSMKHRRAGLINDVSTHLEDLAVLYRVPGTEPRFVDPNPPAPDKRSDNEGRDEGKRPTNATATPAGTTPAGADYFRAVADVGFDMTNYKYRDSDHNRNSWQKSQHGGAGEPYYYDPEGFAEAFEVLVGAGRKIFELKWGRGGCDIAEGYGLKIEDQWRVMPAKKKDG
;
A
#
# COMPACT_ATOMS: atom_id res chain seq x y z
N TRP A 1 -0.54 14.70 -3.21
CA TRP A 1 -1.77 14.54 -4.05
C TRP A 1 -1.61 13.64 -5.29
N PRO A 2 -0.65 13.85 -6.23
CA PRO A 2 -0.60 13.07 -7.49
C PRO A 2 -0.50 11.55 -7.31
N ILE A 3 0.24 11.10 -6.29
CA ILE A 3 0.38 9.68 -5.93
C ILE A 3 -0.98 9.07 -5.54
N LEU A 4 -1.77 9.74 -4.69
CA LEU A 4 -3.13 9.29 -4.35
C LEU A 4 -4.04 9.21 -5.59
N LEU A 5 -3.98 10.23 -6.46
CA LEU A 5 -4.78 10.23 -7.69
C LEU A 5 -4.41 9.05 -8.59
N GLN A 6 -3.12 8.76 -8.75
CA GLN A 6 -2.63 7.59 -9.47
C GLN A 6 -3.14 6.29 -8.84
N CYS A 7 -3.03 6.14 -7.52
CA CYS A 7 -3.50 4.95 -6.80
C CYS A 7 -4.98 4.68 -7.11
N VAL A 8 -5.85 5.70 -6.93
CA VAL A 8 -7.28 5.60 -7.22
C VAL A 8 -7.53 5.22 -8.69
N VAL A 9 -6.89 5.90 -9.63
CA VAL A 9 -7.07 5.58 -11.06
C VAL A 9 -6.60 4.15 -11.37
N SER A 10 -5.48 3.71 -10.80
CA SER A 10 -4.96 2.36 -11.03
C SER A 10 -5.93 1.28 -10.58
N TYR A 11 -6.54 1.41 -9.40
CA TYR A 11 -7.59 0.50 -8.92
C TYR A 11 -8.80 0.46 -9.86
N ILE A 12 -9.29 1.63 -10.29
CA ILE A 12 -10.43 1.72 -11.22
C ILE A 12 -10.09 1.01 -12.53
N THR A 13 -8.93 1.30 -13.12
CA THR A 13 -8.49 0.70 -14.39
C THR A 13 -8.11 -0.78 -14.29
N ALA A 14 -7.84 -1.26 -13.07
CA ALA A 14 -7.60 -2.66 -12.77
C ALA A 14 -8.89 -3.43 -12.44
N GLY A 15 -10.06 -2.79 -12.54
CA GLY A 15 -11.37 -3.44 -12.41
C GLY A 15 -12.07 -3.26 -11.07
N TRP A 16 -11.51 -2.46 -10.14
CA TRP A 16 -12.19 -2.14 -8.89
C TRP A 16 -13.36 -1.17 -9.14
N PRO A 17 -14.59 -1.45 -8.67
CA PRO A 17 -15.70 -0.53 -8.82
C PRO A 17 -15.44 0.79 -8.10
N ALA A 18 -15.47 1.92 -8.81
CA ALA A 18 -15.19 3.24 -8.23
C ALA A 18 -16.10 3.56 -7.03
N SER A 19 -17.38 3.19 -7.11
CA SER A 19 -18.35 3.38 -6.02
C SER A 19 -18.04 2.56 -4.76
N GLY A 20 -17.18 1.53 -4.86
CA GLY A 20 -16.67 0.74 -3.75
C GLY A 20 -15.34 1.25 -3.18
N ILE A 21 -14.77 2.33 -3.73
CA ILE A 21 -13.56 2.97 -3.23
C ILE A 21 -13.95 4.13 -2.32
N TYR A 22 -13.42 4.11 -1.10
CA TYR A 22 -13.56 5.18 -0.12
C TYR A 22 -12.18 5.75 0.18
N VAL A 23 -11.97 7.01 -0.22
CA VAL A 23 -10.76 7.76 0.11
C VAL A 23 -10.99 8.44 1.45
N LEU A 24 -10.29 7.98 2.49
CA LEU A 24 -10.25 8.68 3.77
C LEU A 24 -9.31 9.88 3.68
N GLU A 25 -9.88 11.07 3.67
CA GLU A 25 -9.14 12.31 3.82
C GLU A 25 -8.70 12.47 5.28
N ASN A 26 -7.46 12.05 5.56
CA ASN A 26 -6.80 12.22 6.86
C ASN A 26 -5.79 13.40 6.82
N THR A 27 -6.19 14.53 6.24
CA THR A 27 -5.33 15.71 6.03
C THR A 27 -5.31 16.65 7.24
N GLY A 28 -6.30 16.56 8.13
CA GLY A 28 -6.42 17.42 9.30
C GLY A 28 -6.85 18.87 9.02
N VAL A 29 -7.06 19.24 7.76
CA VAL A 29 -7.37 20.64 7.35
C VAL A 29 -8.86 20.98 7.41
N GLN A 30 -9.62 20.22 8.21
CA GLN A 30 -11.06 20.40 8.38
C GLN A 30 -11.75 20.45 7.00
N PHE A 31 -12.52 21.51 6.73
CA PHE A 31 -13.25 21.67 5.47
C PHE A 31 -12.47 22.42 4.37
N ALA A 32 -11.16 22.68 4.54
CA ALA A 32 -10.41 23.54 3.62
C ALA A 32 -10.33 22.94 2.20
N ASN A 33 -10.04 21.64 2.07
CA ASN A 33 -10.03 20.95 0.77
C ASN A 33 -11.41 20.90 0.13
N ALA A 34 -12.45 20.55 0.90
CA ALA A 34 -13.83 20.52 0.43
C ALA A 34 -14.32 21.88 -0.12
N ARG A 35 -13.77 22.98 0.40
CA ARG A 35 -14.07 24.36 -0.04
C ARG A 35 -13.15 24.88 -1.14
N GLY A 36 -12.10 24.12 -1.51
CA GLY A 36 -11.12 24.53 -2.52
C GLY A 36 -10.19 25.66 -2.06
N ASN A 37 -9.92 25.74 -0.75
CA ASN A 37 -9.12 26.81 -0.15
C ASN A 37 -7.60 26.57 -0.22
N LEU A 38 -7.18 25.35 -0.57
CA LEU A 38 -5.76 24.96 -0.61
C LEU A 38 -5.29 24.81 -2.05
N THR A 39 -4.05 25.19 -2.33
CA THR A 39 -3.43 24.95 -3.64
C THR A 39 -2.65 23.65 -3.67
N LEU A 40 -2.32 23.17 -4.87
CA LEU A 40 -1.54 21.94 -5.05
C LEU A 40 -0.19 21.93 -4.32
N GLN A 41 0.39 23.09 -3.99
CA GLN A 41 1.66 23.14 -3.29
C GLN A 41 1.53 23.02 -1.77
N ASN A 42 0.32 23.03 -1.23
CA ASN A 42 0.07 22.75 0.19
C ASN A 42 0.22 21.24 0.47
N PRO A 43 1.03 20.82 1.48
CA PRO A 43 1.23 19.41 1.82
C PRO A 43 -0.06 18.63 2.08
N PHE A 44 -1.11 19.31 2.54
CA PHE A 44 -2.40 18.71 2.89
C PHE A 44 -3.46 18.84 1.78
N TYR A 45 -3.07 19.28 0.58
CA TYR A 45 -3.99 19.43 -0.54
C TYR A 45 -4.58 18.10 -1.00
N LEU A 46 -5.90 18.07 -1.15
CA LEU A 46 -6.67 16.99 -1.74
C LEU A 46 -7.83 17.55 -2.58
N ASN A 47 -8.01 17.06 -3.79
CA ASN A 47 -9.05 17.57 -4.69
C ASN A 47 -10.33 16.70 -4.66
N HIS A 48 -11.32 17.13 -3.88
CA HIS A 48 -12.61 16.42 -3.77
C HIS A 48 -13.36 16.38 -5.09
N THR A 49 -13.27 17.44 -5.90
CA THR A 49 -13.97 17.51 -7.19
C THR A 49 -13.46 16.43 -8.15
N THR A 50 -12.14 16.25 -8.24
CA THR A 50 -11.54 15.21 -9.06
C THR A 50 -11.91 13.81 -8.56
N LEU A 51 -11.83 13.55 -7.25
CA LEU A 51 -12.23 12.25 -6.70
C LEU A 51 -13.71 11.93 -6.99
N ARG A 52 -14.61 12.89 -6.77
CA ARG A 52 -16.04 12.70 -7.07
C ARG A 52 -16.30 12.48 -8.57
N ARG A 53 -15.55 13.13 -9.45
CA ARG A 53 -15.63 12.91 -10.90
C ARG A 53 -15.18 11.50 -11.33
N LEU A 54 -14.24 10.90 -10.59
CA LEU A 54 -13.85 9.50 -10.76
C LEU A 54 -14.89 8.51 -10.22
N GLY A 55 -15.92 8.99 -9.53
CA GLY A 55 -16.98 8.15 -8.95
C GLY A 55 -16.62 7.51 -7.62
N VAL A 56 -15.54 7.94 -6.96
CA VAL A 56 -15.15 7.43 -5.64
C VAL A 56 -15.75 8.27 -4.52
N ASN A 57 -15.85 7.66 -3.34
CA ASN A 57 -16.35 8.31 -2.13
C ASN A 57 -15.19 8.99 -1.39
N VAL A 58 -15.49 10.10 -0.71
CA VAL A 58 -14.54 10.78 0.16
C VAL A 58 -15.11 10.78 1.57
N LEU A 59 -14.40 10.14 2.50
CA LEU A 59 -14.68 10.18 3.93
C LEU A 59 -13.73 11.20 4.55
N GLN A 60 -14.26 12.21 5.22
CA GLN A 60 -13.43 13.25 5.82
C GLN A 60 -13.18 12.92 7.29
N ALA A 61 -11.92 12.78 7.68
CA ALA A 61 -11.58 12.66 9.08
C ALA A 61 -11.85 14.00 9.82
N PRO A 62 -12.35 13.97 11.06
CA PRO A 62 -12.63 15.19 11.83
C PRO A 62 -11.36 15.91 12.30
N ALA A 63 -10.21 15.23 12.28
CA ALA A 63 -8.90 15.76 12.65
C ALA A 63 -7.81 14.94 11.94
N LEU A 64 -6.54 15.35 12.09
CA LEU A 64 -5.41 14.52 11.70
C LEU A 64 -5.27 13.35 12.68
N LEU A 65 -5.53 12.14 12.19
CA LEU A 65 -5.47 10.90 12.96
C LEU A 65 -4.09 10.25 12.79
N SER A 66 -3.59 9.62 13.86
CA SER A 66 -2.47 8.68 13.76
C SER A 66 -2.83 7.48 12.88
N PHE A 67 -1.86 6.65 12.48
CA PHE A 67 -2.13 5.45 11.70
C PHE A 67 -3.08 4.48 12.43
N SER A 68 -2.86 4.22 13.72
CA SER A 68 -3.73 3.33 14.50
C SER A 68 -5.15 3.89 14.67
N GLN A 69 -5.30 5.20 14.85
CA GLN A 69 -6.61 5.87 14.89
C GLN A 69 -7.31 5.83 13.53
N MET A 70 -6.56 6.00 12.44
CA MET A 70 -7.06 5.87 11.07
C MET A 70 -7.57 4.45 10.79
N GLN A 71 -6.82 3.43 11.21
CA GLN A 71 -7.25 2.03 11.08
C GLN A 71 -8.53 1.74 11.89
N ASN A 72 -8.64 2.29 13.11
CA ASN A 72 -9.89 2.21 13.88
C ASN A 72 -11.05 2.98 13.22
N THR A 73 -10.77 4.01 12.42
CA THR A 73 -11.79 4.69 11.63
C THR A 73 -12.31 3.78 10.51
N PHE A 74 -11.45 3.01 9.84
CA PHE A 74 -11.91 1.99 8.88
C PHE A 74 -12.79 0.94 9.54
N LEU A 75 -12.41 0.47 10.74
CA LEU A 75 -13.23 -0.45 11.53
C LEU A 75 -14.59 0.17 11.92
N HIS A 76 -14.60 1.44 12.33
CA HIS A 76 -15.83 2.17 12.64
C HIS A 76 -16.77 2.25 11.42
N GLU A 77 -16.23 2.63 10.26
CA GLU A 77 -17.01 2.72 9.01
C GLU A 77 -17.55 1.35 8.59
N ALA A 78 -16.77 0.27 8.77
CA ALA A 78 -17.24 -1.09 8.52
C ALA A 78 -18.42 -1.46 9.42
N HIS A 79 -18.40 -1.06 10.70
CA HIS A 79 -19.56 -1.22 11.60
C HIS A 79 -20.75 -0.36 11.18
N ALA A 80 -20.53 0.93 10.91
CA ALA A 80 -21.58 1.88 10.57
C ALA A 80 -22.34 1.49 9.29
N ASN A 81 -21.65 0.86 8.34
CA ASN A 81 -22.22 0.43 7.07
C ASN A 81 -22.60 -1.06 7.02
N GLY A 82 -22.39 -1.80 8.12
CA GLY A 82 -22.70 -3.23 8.19
C GLY A 82 -21.81 -4.09 7.26
N TRP A 83 -20.58 -3.67 6.99
CA TRP A 83 -19.61 -4.42 6.19
C TRP A 83 -18.85 -5.41 7.08
N PRO A 84 -19.10 -6.73 6.95
CA PRO A 84 -18.38 -7.72 7.76
C PRO A 84 -16.91 -7.86 7.34
N TYR A 85 -16.61 -7.52 6.10
CA TYR A 85 -15.27 -7.59 5.50
C TYR A 85 -15.04 -6.31 4.71
N TYR A 86 -13.80 -5.82 4.74
CA TYR A 86 -13.39 -4.68 3.93
C TYR A 86 -11.95 -4.85 3.48
N PHE A 87 -11.57 -4.09 2.46
CA PHE A 87 -10.19 -3.99 2.02
C PHE A 87 -9.65 -2.61 2.39
N TYR A 88 -8.42 -2.53 2.87
CA TYR A 88 -7.70 -1.26 2.96
C TYR A 88 -6.44 -1.31 2.09
N SER A 89 -6.02 -0.15 1.60
CA SER A 89 -4.81 0.00 0.79
C SER A 89 -4.14 1.34 1.09
N HIS A 90 -2.84 1.40 0.83
CA HIS A 90 -2.05 2.62 1.03
C HIS A 90 -2.20 3.55 -0.18
N GLN A 91 -1.96 4.86 0.01
CA GLN A 91 -2.09 5.83 -1.08
C GLN A 91 -0.95 5.75 -2.11
N ASP A 92 0.17 5.14 -1.74
CA ASP A 92 1.42 5.09 -2.47
C ASP A 92 1.65 3.77 -3.22
N VAL A 93 0.55 3.19 -3.72
CA VAL A 93 0.56 1.98 -4.54
C VAL A 93 0.17 2.26 -6.00
N LEU A 94 0.69 1.43 -6.90
CA LEU A 94 0.29 1.34 -8.30
C LEU A 94 -0.09 -0.10 -8.64
N VAL A 95 -1.36 -0.31 -8.99
CA VAL A 95 -1.96 -1.64 -9.06
C VAL A 95 -2.33 -2.06 -10.48
N PHE A 96 -2.07 -3.32 -10.81
CA PHE A 96 -2.49 -3.96 -12.05
C PHE A 96 -3.08 -5.35 -11.82
N SER A 97 -3.95 -5.77 -12.74
CA SER A 97 -4.35 -7.16 -12.88
C SER A 97 -3.29 -7.96 -13.64
N PHE A 98 -3.37 -9.29 -13.62
CA PHE A 98 -2.48 -10.18 -14.38
C PHE A 98 -2.78 -10.18 -15.89
N GLU A 99 -2.71 -9.03 -16.54
CA GLU A 99 -3.16 -8.87 -17.93
C GLU A 99 -2.27 -9.58 -18.95
N ASP A 100 -0.98 -9.74 -18.67
CA ASP A 100 -0.07 -10.56 -19.47
C ASP A 100 0.07 -12.00 -18.92
N GLY A 101 -0.79 -12.37 -17.97
CA GLY A 101 -0.75 -13.68 -17.33
C GLY A 101 0.31 -13.77 -16.22
N PRO A 102 1.09 -14.87 -16.14
CA PRO A 102 2.03 -15.08 -15.05
C PRO A 102 3.12 -14.00 -14.97
N ASP A 103 3.41 -13.57 -13.75
CA ASP A 103 4.50 -12.65 -13.44
C ASP A 103 5.42 -13.30 -12.40
N ASP A 104 6.70 -13.48 -12.70
CA ASP A 104 7.68 -14.13 -11.80
C ASP A 104 8.68 -13.14 -11.19
N ARG A 105 8.53 -11.85 -11.50
CA ARG A 105 9.34 -10.77 -10.96
C ARG A 105 9.16 -10.66 -9.45
N HIS A 106 10.29 -10.72 -8.74
CA HIS A 106 10.34 -10.42 -7.32
C HIS A 106 10.29 -8.90 -7.11
N ARG A 107 9.35 -8.42 -6.31
CA ARG A 107 9.27 -7.03 -5.86
C ARG A 107 9.74 -6.90 -4.41
N PRO A 108 10.35 -5.77 -4.03
CA PRO A 108 10.56 -5.43 -2.62
C PRO A 108 9.27 -5.58 -1.81
N GLY A 109 9.36 -6.29 -0.68
CA GLY A 109 8.20 -6.60 0.16
C GLY A 109 7.51 -7.93 -0.15
N ASP A 110 7.85 -8.59 -1.25
CA ASP A 110 7.31 -9.92 -1.56
C ASP A 110 7.65 -10.92 -0.46
N ARG A 111 6.61 -11.61 0.00
CA ARG A 111 6.72 -12.73 0.92
C ARG A 111 6.43 -14.02 0.17
N ALA A 112 6.77 -15.15 0.78
CA ALA A 112 6.37 -16.44 0.24
C ALA A 112 4.84 -16.49 0.16
N TRP A 113 4.30 -16.67 -1.05
CA TRP A 113 2.87 -16.80 -1.26
C TRP A 113 2.36 -18.09 -0.64
N GLU A 114 1.36 -17.96 0.22
CA GLU A 114 0.65 -19.09 0.80
C GLU A 114 -0.55 -19.44 -0.09
N TYR A 115 -0.77 -20.73 -0.28
CA TYR A 115 -1.89 -21.28 -1.05
C TYR A 115 -2.72 -22.22 -0.17
N TYR A 116 -4.02 -22.30 -0.43
CA TYR A 116 -4.93 -23.16 0.34
C TYR A 116 -4.78 -24.64 -0.05
N ASP A 117 -4.51 -24.91 -1.32
CA ASP A 117 -4.30 -26.22 -1.92
C ASP A 117 -3.57 -26.08 -3.27
N ASP A 118 -3.36 -27.20 -3.96
CA ASP A 118 -2.67 -27.22 -5.25
C ASP A 118 -3.47 -26.56 -6.38
N ALA A 119 -4.80 -26.55 -6.29
CA ALA A 119 -5.64 -25.87 -7.29
C ALA A 119 -5.49 -24.35 -7.15
N ASP A 120 -5.59 -23.82 -5.93
CA ASP A 120 -5.34 -22.41 -5.60
C ASP A 120 -3.92 -21.99 -6.00
N ARG A 121 -2.92 -22.85 -5.77
CA ARG A 121 -1.53 -22.63 -6.22
C ARG A 121 -1.44 -22.53 -7.73
N ASN A 122 -2.03 -23.47 -8.46
CA ASN A 122 -1.97 -23.48 -9.92
C ASN A 122 -2.63 -22.24 -10.52
N GLU A 123 -3.80 -21.84 -10.00
CA GLU A 123 -4.49 -20.63 -10.45
C GLU A 123 -3.71 -19.34 -10.11
N GLY A 124 -3.16 -19.24 -8.90
CA GLY A 124 -2.43 -18.04 -8.46
C GLY A 124 -1.03 -17.91 -9.07
N ALA A 125 -0.36 -19.02 -9.34
CA ALA A 125 0.95 -19.03 -9.99
C ALA A 125 0.84 -18.83 -11.52
N ARG A 126 -0.26 -19.29 -12.13
CA ARG A 126 -0.48 -19.25 -13.58
C ARG A 126 -1.84 -18.60 -13.93
N PRO A 127 -2.03 -17.31 -13.60
CA PRO A 127 -3.25 -16.62 -13.96
C PRO A 127 -3.40 -16.52 -15.48
N ALA A 128 -4.64 -16.61 -15.97
CA ALA A 128 -4.93 -16.40 -17.38
C ALA A 128 -4.70 -14.93 -17.75
N ALA A 129 -4.14 -14.69 -18.94
CA ALA A 129 -3.93 -13.35 -19.50
C ALA A 129 -5.26 -12.70 -19.93
N ALA A 130 -5.28 -11.38 -20.05
CA ALA A 130 -6.44 -10.64 -20.52
C ALA A 130 -6.89 -11.12 -21.91
N GLY A 131 -8.20 -11.30 -22.08
CA GLY A 131 -8.79 -11.87 -23.29
C GLY A 131 -8.77 -13.40 -23.37
N GLN A 132 -8.10 -14.09 -22.44
CA GLN A 132 -8.17 -15.55 -22.33
C GLN A 132 -9.31 -16.00 -21.40
N PRO A 133 -9.90 -17.18 -21.64
CA PRO A 133 -10.87 -17.78 -20.71
C PRO A 133 -10.28 -17.90 -19.30
N GLY A 134 -11.05 -17.45 -18.30
CA GLY A 134 -10.63 -17.50 -16.89
C GLY A 134 -9.81 -16.31 -16.41
N TYR A 135 -9.57 -15.30 -17.25
CA TYR A 135 -9.01 -14.02 -16.78
C TYR A 135 -9.88 -13.42 -15.67
N ARG A 136 -9.20 -12.87 -14.66
CA ARG A 136 -9.81 -12.14 -13.55
C ARG A 136 -9.01 -10.88 -13.26
N THR A 137 -9.74 -9.80 -13.04
CA THR A 137 -9.23 -8.56 -12.48
C THR A 137 -8.70 -8.77 -11.05
N ILE A 138 -7.88 -7.83 -10.55
CA ILE A 138 -7.44 -7.87 -9.14
C ILE A 138 -8.64 -7.86 -8.17
N TYR A 139 -9.69 -7.10 -8.49
CA TYR A 139 -10.92 -7.07 -7.71
C TYR A 139 -11.59 -8.44 -7.66
N GLU A 140 -11.76 -9.11 -8.81
CA GLU A 140 -12.33 -10.46 -8.87
C GLU A 140 -11.44 -11.49 -8.16
N ASN A 141 -10.12 -11.37 -8.24
CA ASN A 141 -9.20 -12.25 -7.51
C ASN A 141 -9.31 -12.05 -5.99
N CYS A 142 -9.47 -10.81 -5.52
CA CYS A 142 -9.70 -10.49 -4.11
C CYS A 142 -11.04 -11.05 -3.61
N LEU A 143 -12.11 -10.88 -4.39
CA LEU A 143 -13.42 -11.46 -4.06
C LEU A 143 -13.40 -12.99 -4.06
N ARG A 144 -12.67 -13.61 -5.00
CA ARG A 144 -12.46 -15.06 -5.01
C ARG A 144 -11.75 -15.51 -3.73
N ASP A 145 -10.69 -14.82 -3.33
CA ASP A 145 -9.95 -15.15 -2.11
C ASP A 145 -10.82 -14.99 -0.85
N LEU A 146 -11.63 -13.92 -0.77
CA LEU A 146 -12.65 -13.76 0.28
C LEU A 146 -13.62 -14.95 0.29
N ASN A 147 -14.27 -15.26 -0.83
CA ASN A 147 -15.24 -16.35 -0.94
C ASN A 147 -14.63 -17.72 -0.55
N THR A 148 -13.41 -18.01 -1.00
CA THR A 148 -12.68 -19.23 -0.61
C THR A 148 -12.41 -19.26 0.88
N THR A 149 -11.95 -18.14 1.46
CA THR A 149 -11.67 -18.04 2.90
C THR A 149 -12.94 -18.29 3.72
N LEU A 150 -14.07 -17.72 3.30
CA LEU A 150 -15.37 -17.92 3.95
C LEU A 150 -15.86 -19.38 3.84
N ALA A 151 -15.75 -19.98 2.65
CA ALA A 151 -16.17 -21.36 2.42
C ALA A 151 -15.39 -22.39 3.27
N ARG A 152 -14.14 -22.08 3.61
CA ARG A 152 -13.30 -22.94 4.45
C ARG A 152 -13.62 -22.84 5.94
N GLY A 153 -14.33 -21.79 6.38
CA GLY A 153 -14.67 -21.58 7.79
C GLY A 153 -13.45 -21.39 8.70
N GLU A 154 -12.32 -20.96 8.15
CA GLU A 154 -11.10 -20.71 8.92
C GLU A 154 -11.31 -19.54 9.87
N ARG A 155 -10.64 -19.56 11.03
CA ARG A 155 -10.53 -18.38 11.87
C ARG A 155 -9.43 -17.47 11.32
N TRP A 156 -9.80 -16.34 10.73
CA TRP A 156 -8.87 -15.49 9.98
C TRP A 156 -9.02 -14.00 10.30
N GLY A 157 -7.89 -13.30 10.38
CA GLY A 157 -7.81 -11.86 10.62
C GLY A 157 -7.52 -11.09 9.34
N PHE A 158 -6.39 -11.39 8.70
CA PHE A 158 -5.94 -10.70 7.48
C PHE A 158 -5.62 -11.64 6.33
N ARG A 159 -5.82 -11.15 5.10
CA ARG A 159 -5.15 -11.64 3.90
C ARG A 159 -4.41 -10.49 3.25
N TRP A 160 -3.10 -10.64 3.14
CA TRP A 160 -2.17 -9.63 2.66
C TRP A 160 -1.85 -9.87 1.20
N TYR A 161 -2.07 -8.87 0.35
CA TYR A 161 -1.70 -8.91 -1.05
C TYR A 161 -0.50 -7.99 -1.27
N GLN A 162 0.67 -8.58 -1.53
CA GLN A 162 1.96 -7.89 -1.57
C GLN A 162 2.24 -7.11 -0.26
N TYR A 163 2.52 -7.84 0.82
CA TYR A 163 2.68 -7.26 2.16
C TYR A 163 1.42 -6.51 2.62
N ASP A 164 1.53 -5.37 3.30
CA ASP A 164 0.39 -4.58 3.82
C ASP A 164 -0.24 -3.64 2.78
N HIS A 165 0.28 -3.60 1.54
CA HIS A 165 -0.11 -2.63 0.52
C HIS A 165 -1.60 -2.71 0.13
N LEU A 166 -2.17 -3.91 0.08
CA LEU A 166 -3.61 -4.17 0.00
C LEU A 166 -3.93 -5.32 0.95
N THR A 167 -4.90 -5.12 1.83
CA THR A 167 -5.22 -6.10 2.87
C THR A 167 -6.73 -6.31 2.94
N LEU A 168 -7.15 -7.57 2.88
CA LEU A 168 -8.49 -7.99 3.25
C LEU A 168 -8.58 -8.16 4.76
N VAL A 169 -9.57 -7.54 5.37
CA VAL A 169 -9.78 -7.49 6.82
C VAL A 169 -11.08 -8.18 7.21
N ASN A 170 -11.00 -9.04 8.22
CA ASN A 170 -12.15 -9.56 8.95
C ASN A 170 -12.49 -8.63 10.12
N ARG A 171 -13.64 -7.94 10.06
CA ARG A 171 -14.08 -7.00 11.10
C ARG A 171 -14.18 -7.68 12.46
N ASP A 172 -14.75 -8.88 12.52
CA ASP A 172 -14.98 -9.60 13.77
C ASP A 172 -13.66 -10.02 14.44
N ALA A 173 -12.61 -10.26 13.64
CA ALA A 173 -11.27 -10.50 14.17
C ALA A 173 -10.69 -9.26 14.85
N MET A 174 -10.92 -8.07 14.28
CA MET A 174 -10.48 -6.82 14.88
C MET A 174 -11.20 -6.57 16.21
N ASP A 175 -12.52 -6.81 16.25
CA ASP A 175 -13.32 -6.66 17.47
C ASP A 175 -12.86 -7.62 18.58
N ALA A 176 -12.54 -8.87 18.22
CA ALA A 176 -12.13 -9.90 19.19
C ALA A 176 -10.87 -9.51 19.99
N ILE A 177 -9.96 -8.75 19.40
CA ILE A 177 -8.73 -8.30 20.05
C ILE A 177 -8.77 -6.83 20.49
N GLY A 178 -9.91 -6.15 20.33
CA GLY A 178 -10.11 -4.77 20.78
C GLY A 178 -9.63 -3.67 19.81
N GLY A 179 -9.55 -3.96 18.51
CA GLY A 179 -9.14 -3.01 17.48
C GLY A 179 -7.65 -2.66 17.52
N TRP A 180 -7.27 -1.58 16.82
CA TRP A 180 -5.89 -1.08 16.83
C TRP A 180 -5.61 -0.29 18.11
N ASP A 181 -4.44 -0.50 18.72
CA ASP A 181 -4.07 0.24 19.93
C ASP A 181 -3.73 1.70 19.57
N SER A 182 -4.63 2.61 19.90
CA SER A 182 -4.49 4.04 19.58
C SER A 182 -3.37 4.72 20.37
N LEU A 183 -2.82 4.09 21.41
CA LEU A 183 -1.64 4.58 22.12
C LEU A 183 -0.36 4.35 21.33
N ILE A 184 -0.36 3.45 20.34
CA ILE A 184 0.78 3.22 19.44
C ILE A 184 0.47 3.91 18.10
N PRO A 185 0.87 5.19 17.90
CA PRO A 185 0.33 6.02 16.83
C PRO A 185 0.77 5.62 15.41
N TYR A 186 2.01 5.19 15.23
CA TYR A 186 2.57 4.87 13.91
C TYR A 186 3.33 3.54 13.97
N TYR A 187 4.65 3.56 13.75
CA TYR A 187 5.43 2.32 13.67
C TYR A 187 5.35 1.50 14.97
N ALA A 188 5.43 0.18 14.80
CA ALA A 188 5.15 -0.87 15.79
C ALA A 188 3.66 -1.18 16.03
N THR A 189 2.72 -0.37 15.55
CA THR A 189 1.29 -0.67 15.70
C THR A 189 0.84 -1.88 14.88
N ASP A 190 1.38 -2.09 13.68
CA ASP A 190 1.14 -3.31 12.88
C ASP A 190 1.66 -4.55 13.61
N CYS A 191 2.82 -4.43 14.27
CA CYS A 191 3.41 -5.51 15.03
C CYS A 191 2.57 -5.85 16.27
N ASP A 192 1.98 -4.85 16.92
CA ASP A 192 1.03 -5.04 18.02
C ASP A 192 -0.24 -5.74 17.56
N MET A 193 -0.84 -5.25 16.47
CA MET A 193 -2.05 -5.81 15.87
C MET A 193 -1.84 -7.27 15.46
N ASN A 194 -0.81 -7.53 14.66
CA ASN A 194 -0.50 -8.87 14.16
C ASN A 194 -0.20 -9.84 15.31
N ALA A 195 0.56 -9.40 16.31
CA ALA A 195 0.84 -10.22 17.47
C ALA A 195 -0.44 -10.59 18.23
N ARG A 196 -1.34 -9.63 18.49
CA ARG A 196 -2.60 -9.92 19.19
C ARG A 196 -3.50 -10.85 18.39
N LEU A 197 -3.57 -10.70 17.05
CA LEU A 197 -4.28 -11.64 16.18
C LEU A 197 -3.70 -13.06 16.31
N THR A 198 -2.38 -13.20 16.21
CA THR A 198 -1.71 -14.49 16.35
C THR A 198 -1.93 -15.11 17.73
N MET A 199 -1.79 -14.32 18.80
CA MET A 199 -1.98 -14.78 20.19
C MET A 199 -3.41 -15.27 20.44
N ASP A 200 -4.41 -14.61 19.84
CA ASP A 200 -5.80 -15.04 19.94
C ASP A 200 -6.10 -16.22 19.01
N GLY A 201 -5.25 -16.53 18.03
CA GLY A 201 -5.44 -17.63 17.09
C GLY A 201 -6.16 -17.27 15.78
N TRP A 202 -6.10 -16.00 15.36
CA TRP A 202 -6.55 -15.56 14.03
C TRP A 202 -5.44 -15.74 13.00
N SER A 203 -5.72 -16.51 11.95
CA SER A 203 -4.76 -16.69 10.85
C SER A 203 -4.59 -15.42 10.03
N MET A 204 -3.34 -15.14 9.65
CA MET A 204 -2.98 -14.15 8.64
C MET A 204 -2.22 -14.87 7.53
N LYS A 205 -2.43 -14.50 6.27
CA LYS A 205 -1.77 -15.16 5.14
C LYS A 205 -1.30 -14.17 4.10
N HIS A 206 -0.12 -14.42 3.51
CA HIS A 206 0.33 -13.73 2.31
C HIS A 206 -0.26 -14.38 1.06
N ARG A 207 -1.12 -13.64 0.37
CA ARG A 207 -1.93 -14.10 -0.77
C ARG A 207 -1.58 -13.32 -2.02
N ARG A 208 -1.95 -13.87 -3.17
CA ARG A 208 -1.65 -13.29 -4.48
C ARG A 208 -2.93 -12.97 -5.24
N ALA A 209 -3.11 -11.70 -5.60
CA ALA A 209 -4.33 -11.24 -6.30
C ALA A 209 -4.05 -10.38 -7.56
N GLY A 210 -2.87 -9.77 -7.67
CA GLY A 210 -2.50 -8.92 -8.80
C GLY A 210 -1.04 -8.47 -8.70
N LEU A 211 -0.67 -7.45 -9.47
CA LEU A 211 0.60 -6.75 -9.36
C LEU A 211 0.38 -5.49 -8.53
N ILE A 212 1.04 -5.39 -7.38
CA ILE A 212 0.93 -4.22 -6.49
C ILE A 212 2.33 -3.67 -6.30
N ASN A 213 2.56 -2.47 -6.84
CA ASN A 213 3.85 -1.82 -6.83
C ASN A 213 3.84 -0.74 -5.75
N ASP A 214 4.79 -0.78 -4.81
CA ASP A 214 4.98 0.23 -3.77
C ASP A 214 5.88 1.33 -4.30
N VAL A 215 5.32 2.53 -4.51
CA VAL A 215 5.96 3.59 -5.31
C VAL A 215 6.15 4.88 -4.52
N SER A 216 7.14 5.69 -4.90
CA SER A 216 7.39 7.03 -4.36
C SER A 216 7.30 8.13 -5.42
N THR A 217 6.93 7.75 -6.64
CA THR A 217 6.80 8.62 -7.81
C THR A 217 5.39 8.49 -8.38
N HIS A 218 5.06 9.33 -9.35
CA HIS A 218 3.80 9.20 -10.09
C HIS A 218 4.04 9.15 -11.59
N LEU A 219 3.12 8.54 -12.32
CA LEU A 219 3.08 8.54 -13.77
C LEU A 219 2.97 9.98 -14.28
N GLU A 220 3.65 10.24 -15.40
CA GLU A 220 3.61 11.54 -16.08
C GLU A 220 2.20 11.82 -16.65
N ASP A 221 1.57 10.78 -17.19
CA ASP A 221 0.22 10.83 -17.76
C ASP A 221 -0.60 9.61 -17.28
N LEU A 222 -1.72 9.85 -16.59
CA LEU A 222 -2.60 8.78 -16.11
C LEU A 222 -3.41 8.12 -17.23
N ALA A 223 -3.47 8.72 -18.42
CA ALA A 223 -4.13 8.12 -19.59
C ALA A 223 -3.48 6.79 -20.02
N VAL A 224 -2.23 6.54 -19.60
CA VAL A 224 -1.55 5.26 -19.83
C VAL A 224 -2.27 4.09 -19.16
N LEU A 225 -2.89 4.32 -18.00
CA LEU A 225 -3.67 3.30 -17.29
C LEU A 225 -4.97 2.94 -18.01
N TYR A 226 -5.48 3.85 -18.84
CA TYR A 226 -6.65 3.63 -19.69
C TYR A 226 -6.28 3.08 -21.08
N ARG A 227 -4.99 2.82 -21.34
CA ARG A 227 -4.48 2.39 -22.65
C ARG A 227 -4.88 3.33 -23.78
N VAL A 228 -4.88 4.64 -23.52
CA VAL A 228 -5.21 5.64 -24.54
C VAL A 228 -4.15 5.61 -25.65
N PRO A 229 -4.53 5.47 -26.94
CA PRO A 229 -3.56 5.40 -28.04
C PRO A 229 -2.62 6.60 -28.09
N GLY A 230 -1.33 6.33 -28.31
CA GLY A 230 -0.28 7.37 -28.43
C GLY A 230 0.30 7.86 -27.10
N THR A 231 -0.20 7.38 -25.97
CA THR A 231 0.41 7.65 -24.66
C THR A 231 1.61 6.73 -24.42
N GLU A 232 2.65 7.25 -23.77
CA GLU A 232 3.85 6.49 -23.43
C GLU A 232 3.99 6.40 -21.90
N PRO A 233 4.19 5.21 -21.33
CA PRO A 233 4.38 5.06 -19.90
C PRO A 233 5.73 5.66 -19.47
N ARG A 234 5.68 6.63 -18.56
CA ARG A 234 6.82 7.29 -17.92
C ARG A 234 6.42 7.74 -16.52
N PHE A 235 7.40 7.91 -15.64
CA PHE A 235 7.16 8.43 -14.29
C PHE A 235 8.00 9.68 -14.01
N VAL A 236 7.53 10.48 -13.08
CA VAL A 236 8.16 11.71 -12.60
C VAL A 236 8.31 11.62 -11.09
N ASP A 237 9.49 12.00 -10.59
CA ASP A 237 9.70 12.31 -9.18
C ASP A 237 9.54 13.83 -8.97
N PRO A 238 8.58 14.29 -8.16
CA PRO A 238 8.46 15.72 -7.84
C PRO A 238 9.62 16.25 -6.99
N ASN A 239 10.41 15.39 -6.35
CA ASN A 239 11.56 15.74 -5.54
C ASN A 239 12.74 14.78 -5.81
N PRO A 240 13.35 14.81 -7.00
CA PRO A 240 14.42 13.91 -7.37
C PRO A 240 15.62 14.08 -6.42
N PRO A 241 16.36 13.00 -6.10
CA PRO A 241 17.56 13.11 -5.29
C PRO A 241 18.54 14.06 -5.98
N ALA A 242 19.33 14.78 -5.17
CA ALA A 242 20.40 15.60 -5.72
C ALA A 242 21.29 14.71 -6.61
N PRO A 243 21.67 15.19 -7.81
CA PRO A 243 22.54 14.41 -8.67
C PRO A 243 23.80 14.05 -7.90
N ASP A 244 24.20 12.77 -7.98
CA ASP A 244 25.45 12.32 -7.39
C ASP A 244 26.56 13.27 -7.83
N LYS A 245 27.34 13.77 -6.86
CA LYS A 245 28.60 14.46 -7.16
C LYS A 245 29.51 13.42 -7.79
N ARG A 246 29.42 13.26 -9.11
CA ARG A 246 30.34 12.43 -9.88
C ARG A 246 31.75 12.88 -9.50
N SER A 247 32.51 11.99 -8.88
CA SER A 247 33.96 12.11 -8.97
C SER A 247 34.30 12.06 -10.45
N ASP A 248 34.98 13.09 -10.96
CA ASP A 248 35.45 13.21 -12.34
C ASP A 248 36.53 12.17 -12.66
N ASN A 249 36.20 10.89 -12.55
CA ASN A 249 37.00 9.76 -12.97
C ASN A 249 36.09 8.55 -13.03
N GLU A 250 35.39 8.38 -14.16
CA GLU A 250 35.32 7.09 -14.84
C GLU A 250 34.78 7.29 -16.25
N GLY A 251 35.56 6.80 -17.22
CA GLY A 251 35.33 6.99 -18.63
C GLY A 251 34.08 6.26 -19.12
N ARG A 252 33.54 6.79 -20.22
CA ARG A 252 32.62 6.15 -21.15
C ARG A 252 32.71 4.63 -21.14
N ASP A 253 31.61 3.97 -20.79
CA ASP A 253 31.30 2.65 -21.34
C ASP A 253 29.82 2.61 -21.76
N GLU A 254 29.61 2.62 -23.07
CA GLU A 254 28.29 2.44 -23.71
C GLU A 254 27.97 0.94 -23.72
N GLY A 255 27.30 0.47 -22.66
CA GLY A 255 26.88 -0.92 -22.48
C GLY A 255 25.55 -1.26 -23.19
N LYS A 256 25.66 -1.99 -24.30
CA LYS A 256 24.63 -2.57 -25.18
C LYS A 256 23.37 -3.14 -24.49
N ARG A 257 22.19 -2.76 -25.03
CA ARG A 257 20.91 -3.49 -24.90
C ARG A 257 20.98 -4.85 -25.60
N PRO A 258 20.50 -5.97 -25.01
CA PRO A 258 20.33 -7.21 -25.74
C PRO A 258 18.98 -7.20 -26.47
N THR A 259 19.05 -7.07 -27.80
CA THR A 259 18.03 -7.55 -28.72
C THR A 259 18.13 -9.06 -28.81
N ASN A 260 17.04 -9.80 -28.60
CA ASN A 260 16.68 -10.95 -29.43
C ASN A 260 15.25 -11.41 -29.14
N ALA A 261 14.38 -11.16 -30.12
CA ALA A 261 13.06 -11.73 -30.24
C ALA A 261 13.16 -13.05 -31.00
N THR A 262 12.46 -14.08 -30.50
CA THR A 262 12.17 -15.31 -31.24
C THR A 262 10.66 -15.53 -31.18
N ALA A 263 10.00 -15.44 -32.34
CA ALA A 263 8.57 -15.74 -32.54
C ALA A 263 8.33 -17.26 -32.41
N THR A 264 7.25 -17.75 -31.79
CA THR A 264 5.89 -18.07 -32.32
C THR A 264 5.11 -18.86 -31.23
N PRO A 265 3.78 -19.16 -31.31
CA PRO A 265 2.70 -18.65 -32.17
C PRO A 265 1.44 -18.11 -31.43
N ALA A 266 0.81 -17.14 -32.10
CA ALA A 266 -0.59 -16.69 -32.09
C ALA A 266 -1.54 -17.03 -30.91
N GLY A 267 -1.91 -15.98 -30.16
CA GLY A 267 -3.01 -16.03 -29.19
C GLY A 267 -3.45 -14.73 -28.53
N THR A 268 -2.90 -13.55 -28.83
CA THR A 268 -3.38 -12.25 -28.32
C THR A 268 -2.85 -11.13 -29.22
N THR A 269 -3.61 -10.06 -29.45
CA THR A 269 -3.20 -8.94 -30.30
C THR A 269 -1.89 -8.33 -29.78
N PRO A 270 -0.78 -8.36 -30.55
CA PRO A 270 0.55 -7.96 -30.06
C PRO A 270 0.61 -6.55 -29.46
N ALA A 271 -0.12 -5.59 -30.04
CA ALA A 271 -0.10 -4.21 -29.55
C ALA A 271 -0.61 -4.02 -28.11
N GLY A 272 -1.57 -4.84 -27.65
CA GLY A 272 -2.18 -4.68 -26.32
C GLY A 272 -1.34 -5.28 -25.19
N ALA A 273 -0.84 -6.50 -25.40
CA ALA A 273 0.04 -7.17 -24.44
C ALA A 273 1.40 -6.46 -24.35
N ASP A 274 1.97 -6.04 -25.49
CA ASP A 274 3.24 -5.29 -25.52
C ASP A 274 3.10 -3.96 -24.79
N TYR A 275 1.97 -3.27 -24.97
CA TYR A 275 1.68 -2.03 -24.26
C TYR A 275 1.54 -2.25 -22.76
N PHE A 276 0.74 -3.24 -22.33
CA PHE A 276 0.58 -3.54 -20.90
C PHE A 276 1.92 -3.88 -20.25
N ARG A 277 2.76 -4.68 -20.91
CA ARG A 277 4.12 -4.99 -20.43
C ARG A 277 4.92 -3.71 -20.20
N ALA A 278 4.90 -2.76 -21.14
CA ALA A 278 5.59 -1.48 -20.96
C ALA A 278 5.08 -0.68 -19.74
N VAL A 279 3.77 -0.67 -19.50
CA VAL A 279 3.18 -0.01 -18.30
C VAL A 279 3.58 -0.74 -17.01
N ALA A 280 3.53 -2.07 -17.01
CA ALA A 280 3.92 -2.88 -15.86
C ALA A 280 5.42 -2.77 -15.56
N ASP A 281 6.26 -2.66 -16.59
CA ASP A 281 7.70 -2.42 -16.46
C ASP A 281 7.98 -1.07 -15.81
N VAL A 282 7.28 -0.01 -16.23
CA VAL A 282 7.36 1.29 -15.57
C VAL A 282 6.94 1.21 -14.10
N GLY A 283 5.87 0.49 -13.77
CA GLY A 283 5.48 0.29 -12.36
C GLY A 283 6.53 -0.47 -11.54
N PHE A 284 7.20 -1.45 -12.15
CA PHE A 284 8.31 -2.16 -11.53
C PHE A 284 9.54 -1.25 -11.34
N ASP A 285 9.87 -0.43 -12.33
CA ASP A 285 10.94 0.57 -12.26
C ASP A 285 10.67 1.61 -11.16
N MET A 286 9.42 2.07 -11.01
CA MET A 286 9.00 2.97 -9.92
C MET A 286 9.18 2.30 -8.55
N THR A 287 8.95 0.99 -8.45
CA THR A 287 9.20 0.22 -7.22
C THR A 287 10.70 0.18 -6.92
N ASN A 288 11.51 -0.23 -7.89
CA ASN A 288 12.97 -0.26 -7.73
C ASN A 288 13.52 1.13 -7.39
N TYR A 289 12.95 2.17 -7.98
CA TYR A 289 13.27 3.55 -7.67
C TYR A 289 12.98 3.87 -6.20
N LYS A 290 11.81 3.51 -5.66
CA LYS A 290 11.48 3.72 -4.23
C LYS A 290 12.51 3.07 -3.29
N TYR A 291 13.02 1.90 -3.67
CA TYR A 291 13.93 1.09 -2.85
C TYR A 291 15.42 1.21 -3.26
N ARG A 292 15.78 2.20 -4.11
CA ARG A 292 17.13 2.34 -4.68
C ARG A 292 18.23 2.60 -3.65
N ASP A 293 17.90 3.29 -2.56
CA ASP A 293 18.82 3.64 -1.48
C ASP A 293 18.27 3.10 -0.15
N SER A 294 19.15 2.55 0.69
CA SER A 294 18.80 1.97 2.00
C SER A 294 17.91 2.94 2.82
N ASP A 295 16.63 2.60 3.00
CA ASP A 295 15.53 3.23 3.76
C ASP A 295 15.30 4.76 3.68
N HIS A 296 16.34 5.59 3.57
CA HIS A 296 16.29 7.04 3.71
C HIS A 296 15.44 7.73 2.65
N ASN A 297 15.28 7.12 1.46
CA ASN A 297 14.56 7.70 0.33
C ASN A 297 13.19 7.06 0.07
N ARG A 298 12.79 6.01 0.81
CA ARG A 298 11.52 5.31 0.59
C ARG A 298 10.30 6.23 0.68
N ASN A 299 10.35 7.18 1.62
CA ASN A 299 9.27 8.12 1.91
C ASN A 299 9.61 9.57 1.49
N SER A 300 10.59 9.78 0.61
CA SER A 300 11.03 11.13 0.20
C SER A 300 9.90 12.00 -0.37
N TRP A 301 8.92 11.36 -1.00
CA TRP A 301 7.73 11.99 -1.58
C TRP A 301 6.87 12.75 -0.56
N GLN A 302 6.90 12.35 0.72
CA GLN A 302 6.14 13.00 1.80
C GLN A 302 6.57 14.45 2.04
N LYS A 303 7.79 14.82 1.61
CA LYS A 303 8.34 16.16 1.72
C LYS A 303 8.23 16.98 0.44
N SER A 304 7.65 16.45 -0.64
CA SER A 304 7.73 17.05 -1.97
C SER A 304 6.93 18.35 -2.16
N GLN A 305 5.95 18.61 -1.31
CA GLN A 305 5.11 19.81 -1.37
C GLN A 305 5.64 20.85 -0.36
N HIS A 306 6.06 22.02 -0.84
CA HIS A 306 6.75 23.04 -0.03
C HIS A 306 6.03 24.39 0.07
N GLY A 307 4.88 24.55 -0.60
CA GLY A 307 4.16 25.82 -0.66
C GLY A 307 3.01 25.90 0.35
N GLY A 308 2.03 26.73 0.02
CA GLY A 308 0.84 26.96 0.85
C GLY A 308 1.02 27.98 1.97
N ALA A 309 2.17 28.67 2.05
CA ALA A 309 2.37 29.74 3.02
C ALA A 309 1.30 30.83 2.86
N GLY A 310 0.58 31.14 3.93
CA GLY A 310 -0.55 32.08 3.94
C GLY A 310 -1.92 31.44 3.65
N GLU A 311 -1.98 30.15 3.31
CA GLU A 311 -3.23 29.40 3.20
C GLU A 311 -3.73 28.93 4.59
N PRO A 312 -5.03 28.66 4.75
CA PRO A 312 -5.56 28.04 5.97
C PRO A 312 -4.86 26.71 6.28
N TYR A 313 -4.61 26.42 7.56
CA TYR A 313 -3.95 25.19 8.01
C TYR A 313 -2.56 24.96 7.38
N TYR A 314 -1.90 26.03 6.91
CA TYR A 314 -0.48 25.95 6.53
C TYR A 314 0.34 25.39 7.68
N TYR A 315 1.27 24.50 7.33
CA TYR A 315 2.20 23.87 8.25
C TYR A 315 3.56 23.78 7.58
N ASP A 316 4.62 24.00 8.34
CA ASP A 316 5.98 23.88 7.82
C ASP A 316 6.29 22.41 7.48
N PRO A 317 6.63 22.07 6.22
CA PRO A 317 6.82 20.68 5.80
C PRO A 317 8.00 19.98 6.52
N GLU A 318 9.06 20.71 6.84
CA GLU A 318 10.22 20.15 7.54
C GLU A 318 9.89 19.83 8.99
N GLY A 319 9.27 20.78 9.69
CA GLY A 319 8.78 20.61 11.06
C GLY A 319 7.69 19.53 11.17
N PHE A 320 6.82 19.38 10.16
CA PHE A 320 5.88 18.26 10.10
C PHE A 320 6.59 16.91 10.06
N ALA A 321 7.58 16.78 9.17
CA ALA A 321 8.33 15.54 9.02
C ALA A 321 9.14 15.20 10.29
N GLU A 322 9.73 16.19 10.95
CA GLU A 322 10.42 15.98 12.23
C GLU A 322 9.43 15.53 13.32
N ALA A 323 8.28 16.19 13.44
CA ALA A 323 7.24 15.81 14.40
C ALA A 323 6.70 14.38 14.14
N PHE A 324 6.59 13.98 12.87
CA PHE A 324 6.22 12.62 12.50
C PHE A 324 7.24 11.59 13.02
N GLU A 325 8.55 11.82 12.84
CA GLU A 325 9.60 10.93 13.36
C GLU A 325 9.60 10.83 14.90
N VAL A 326 9.30 11.93 15.59
CA VAL A 326 9.10 11.91 17.05
C VAL A 326 7.95 10.98 17.44
N LEU A 327 6.82 11.05 16.73
CA LEU A 327 5.66 10.20 17.00
C LEU A 327 5.93 8.73 16.63
N VAL A 328 6.71 8.46 15.59
CA VAL A 328 7.24 7.12 15.25
C VAL A 328 8.08 6.57 16.40
N GLY A 329 9.01 7.36 16.94
CA GLY A 329 9.81 7.00 18.09
C GLY A 329 8.97 6.73 19.34
N ALA A 330 7.97 7.58 19.61
CA ALA A 330 7.04 7.40 20.71
C ALA A 330 6.23 6.11 20.57
N GLY A 331 5.73 5.78 19.38
CA GLY A 331 5.01 4.53 19.13
C GLY A 331 5.84 3.28 19.41
N ARG A 332 7.08 3.23 18.91
CA ARG A 332 8.03 2.17 19.24
C ARG A 332 8.25 2.06 20.75
N LYS A 333 8.39 3.19 21.44
CA LYS A 333 8.60 3.19 22.89
C LYS A 333 7.38 2.67 23.67
N ILE A 334 6.18 3.06 23.27
CA ILE A 334 4.94 2.62 23.88
C ILE A 334 4.76 1.11 23.67
N PHE A 335 5.05 0.62 22.46
CA PHE A 335 5.08 -0.82 22.17
C PHE A 335 6.03 -1.58 23.11
N GLU A 336 7.26 -1.08 23.29
CA GLU A 336 8.22 -1.67 24.23
C GLU A 336 7.74 -1.69 25.67
N LEU A 337 7.04 -0.64 26.13
CA LEU A 337 6.48 -0.59 27.47
C LEU A 337 5.30 -1.56 27.63
N LYS A 338 4.48 -1.69 26.58
CA LYS A 338 3.34 -2.61 26.55
C LYS A 338 3.79 -4.07 26.60
N TRP A 339 4.84 -4.43 25.86
CA TRP A 339 5.25 -5.83 25.68
C TRP A 339 6.58 -6.18 26.35
N GLY A 340 7.20 -5.25 27.07
CA GLY A 340 8.50 -5.44 27.72
C GLY A 340 9.67 -5.56 26.74
N ARG A 341 9.45 -5.33 25.44
CA ARG A 341 10.44 -5.49 24.38
C ARG A 341 9.98 -4.90 23.05
N GLY A 342 10.94 -4.63 22.17
CA GLY A 342 10.68 -4.33 20.76
C GLY A 342 10.67 -5.58 19.87
N GLY A 343 10.39 -5.38 18.59
CA GLY A 343 10.32 -6.43 17.58
C GLY A 343 8.90 -6.93 17.32
N CYS A 344 8.67 -7.55 16.17
CA CYS A 344 7.34 -8.02 15.74
C CYS A 344 7.12 -9.51 16.01
N ASP A 345 8.12 -10.20 16.55
CA ASP A 345 8.15 -11.63 16.90
C ASP A 345 7.64 -11.89 18.34
N ILE A 346 6.87 -10.98 18.94
CA ILE A 346 6.49 -11.07 20.36
C ILE A 346 5.59 -12.27 20.70
N ALA A 347 4.72 -12.69 19.78
CA ALA A 347 3.86 -13.85 19.96
C ALA A 347 4.65 -15.16 19.81
N GLU A 348 5.30 -15.34 18.66
CA GLU A 348 5.94 -16.61 18.28
C GLU A 348 7.32 -16.79 18.91
N GLY A 349 8.11 -15.71 19.01
CA GLY A 349 9.49 -15.75 19.51
C GLY A 349 9.60 -15.81 21.03
N TYR A 350 8.57 -15.37 21.77
CA TYR A 350 8.63 -15.24 23.23
C TYR A 350 7.44 -15.81 23.99
N GLY A 351 6.43 -16.32 23.29
CA GLY A 351 5.27 -16.98 23.91
C GLY A 351 4.42 -16.05 24.78
N LEU A 352 4.47 -14.74 24.53
CA LEU A 352 3.59 -13.78 25.18
C LEU A 352 2.13 -14.03 24.79
N LYS A 353 1.22 -13.71 25.70
CA LYS A 353 -0.23 -13.81 25.54
C LYS A 353 -0.87 -12.43 25.58
N ILE A 354 -2.13 -12.36 25.16
CA ILE A 354 -2.91 -11.11 25.19
C ILE A 354 -2.96 -10.54 26.61
N GLU A 355 -3.02 -11.37 27.64
CA GLU A 355 -3.13 -10.92 29.02
C GLU A 355 -1.84 -10.32 29.58
N ASP A 356 -0.71 -10.47 28.87
CA ASP A 356 0.61 -9.96 29.28
C ASP A 356 0.79 -8.47 28.94
N GLN A 357 -0.09 -7.90 28.13
CA GLN A 357 -0.11 -6.47 27.78
C GLN A 357 -0.02 -5.61 29.03
N TRP A 358 1.00 -4.75 29.08
CA TRP A 358 1.29 -3.83 30.19
C TRP A 358 1.68 -4.48 31.52
N ARG A 359 1.93 -5.80 31.54
CA ARG A 359 2.25 -6.56 32.76
C ARG A 359 3.65 -7.17 32.77
N VAL A 360 4.36 -7.07 31.65
CA VAL A 360 5.71 -7.63 31.48
C VAL A 360 6.77 -6.57 31.71
N MET A 361 7.79 -6.94 32.49
CA MET A 361 8.93 -6.06 32.75
C MET A 361 9.87 -6.06 31.53
N PRO A 362 10.47 -4.90 31.19
CA PRO A 362 11.52 -4.86 30.18
C PRO A 362 12.63 -5.86 30.49
N ALA A 363 13.19 -6.50 29.47
CA ALA A 363 14.39 -7.32 29.64
C ALA A 363 15.45 -6.50 30.38
N LYS A 364 15.94 -7.00 31.53
CA LYS A 364 17.05 -6.34 32.25
C LYS A 364 18.20 -6.20 31.26
N LYS A 365 18.63 -4.95 31.00
CA LYS A 365 19.91 -4.72 30.33
C LYS A 365 20.95 -5.45 31.18
N LYS A 366 21.68 -6.40 30.57
CA LYS A 366 22.86 -6.95 31.21
C LYS A 366 23.82 -5.78 31.34
N ASP A 367 24.04 -5.33 32.57
CA ASP A 367 25.10 -4.37 32.86
C ASP A 367 26.41 -5.00 32.37
N GLY A 368 27.00 -4.37 31.35
CA GLY A 368 28.28 -4.75 30.75
C GLY A 368 29.44 -4.14 31.49
#